data_AF-A0AAW6IZT0-F1
#
_entry.id   AF-A0AAW6IZT0-F1
#
_cell.length_a   1.000
_cell.length_b   1.000
_cell.length_c   1.000
_cell.angle_alpha   90.00
_cell.angle_beta   90.00
_cell.angle_gamma   90.00
#
_symmetry.space_group_name_H-M   'P 1'
#
loop_
_entity.id
_entity.type
_entity.pdbx_description
1 polymer ?
#
loop_
_entity_poly.entity_id
_entity_poly.type
_entity_poly.pdbx_seq_one_letter_code
_entity_poly.pdbx_strand_id
1 'polypeptide(L)'
;MFALLILPILISGFIHLSRYPKEKLKLHRYDGQLLYLKSAKHGVVYLLVTSLLCFLLKDFAIANYSFQPVTWLLDIIKSRDLNKEKISTSEVQFTWLLVISFLTVIFSYFCTCLAQFYTFSLDALSERYYGNKVQSISYLGEILKDSPIDSLFYNSFSNLKPILITLKSKKVYVGIVNQLGEPNESSLPNQEISIVPVLSGYRSSNELKVIFTNDYNALHSSENDISTIIKVCEIETASWFNTEVYESVNGNVDNTQSQSGDSNIN
;
A
#
# COMPACT_ATOMS: atom_id res chain seq x y z
N MET A 1 -21.48 9.75 29.11
CA MET A 1 -21.48 8.27 29.07
C MET A 1 -21.07 7.75 27.69
N PHE A 2 -21.77 8.10 26.60
CA PHE A 2 -21.43 7.62 25.25
C PHE A 2 -20.10 8.13 24.67
N ALA A 3 -19.56 9.26 25.16
CA ALA A 3 -18.24 9.74 24.76
C ALA A 3 -17.11 8.73 25.06
N LEU A 4 -17.31 7.84 26.04
CA LEU A 4 -16.36 6.77 26.36
C LEU A 4 -16.22 5.75 25.21
N LEU A 5 -17.24 5.63 24.33
CA LEU A 5 -17.18 4.74 23.16
C LEU A 5 -16.30 5.29 22.03
N ILE A 6 -16.00 6.60 22.02
CA ILE A 6 -15.19 7.20 20.95
C ILE A 6 -13.80 6.58 20.91
N LEU A 7 -13.19 6.33 22.07
CA LEU A 7 -11.86 5.74 22.19
C LEU A 7 -11.78 4.29 21.66
N PRO A 8 -12.61 3.32 22.09
CA PRO A 8 -12.60 1.96 21.55
C PRO A 8 -13.00 1.93 20.06
N ILE A 9 -13.86 2.83 19.59
CA ILE A 9 -14.16 2.99 18.15
C ILE A 9 -12.89 3.38 17.39
N LEU A 10 -12.17 4.42 17.83
CA LEU A 10 -10.93 4.84 17.15
C LEU A 10 -9.83 3.77 17.24
N ILE A 11 -9.71 3.08 18.38
CA ILE A 11 -8.69 2.04 18.56
C ILE A 11 -8.98 0.83 17.66
N SER A 12 -10.22 0.34 17.64
CA SER A 12 -10.62 -0.79 16.76
C SER A 12 -10.42 -0.45 15.29
N GLY A 13 -10.86 0.74 14.86
CA GLY A 13 -10.62 1.23 13.51
C GLY A 13 -9.15 1.33 13.14
N PHE A 14 -8.31 1.81 14.06
CA PHE A 14 -6.87 1.92 13.83
C PHE A 14 -6.18 0.56 13.77
N ILE A 15 -6.59 -0.42 14.61
CA ILE A 15 -6.10 -1.80 14.55
C ILE A 15 -6.38 -2.40 13.17
N HIS A 16 -7.59 -2.18 12.64
CA HIS A 16 -7.93 -2.62 11.29
C HIS A 16 -7.01 -2.00 10.24
N LEU A 17 -6.87 -0.68 10.23
CA LEU A 17 -6.05 0.02 9.23
C LEU A 17 -4.55 -0.33 9.30
N SER A 18 -4.02 -0.56 10.50
CA SER A 18 -2.59 -0.82 10.72
C SER A 18 -2.19 -2.28 10.46
N ARG A 19 -3.08 -3.24 10.71
CA ARG A 19 -2.75 -4.67 10.61
C ARG A 19 -3.34 -5.37 9.39
N TYR A 20 -4.42 -4.85 8.79
CA TYR A 20 -4.99 -5.45 7.60
C TYR A 20 -4.05 -5.26 6.40
N PRO A 21 -3.60 -6.34 5.71
CA PRO A 21 -2.51 -6.27 4.74
C PRO A 21 -2.69 -5.20 3.65
N LYS A 22 -3.90 -5.09 3.09
CA LYS A 22 -4.20 -4.12 2.03
C LYS A 22 -4.25 -2.67 2.52
N GLU A 23 -4.85 -2.45 3.69
CA GLU A 23 -5.04 -1.10 4.23
C GLU A 23 -3.75 -0.58 4.86
N LYS A 24 -2.88 -1.45 5.39
CA LYS A 24 -1.54 -1.08 5.86
C LYS A 24 -0.71 -0.44 4.73
N LEU A 25 -0.82 -0.98 3.53
CA LEU A 25 -0.20 -0.41 2.33
C LEU A 25 -0.89 0.86 1.82
N LYS A 26 -2.01 1.29 2.38
CA LYS A 26 -2.64 2.58 2.04
C LYS A 26 -2.53 3.58 3.18
N LEU A 27 -2.24 3.11 4.39
CA LEU A 27 -2.13 3.89 5.61
C LEU A 27 -1.18 5.09 5.45
N HIS A 28 -0.05 4.87 4.77
CA HIS A 28 0.97 5.89 4.52
C HIS A 28 0.53 7.00 3.54
N ARG A 29 -0.59 6.82 2.81
CA ARG A 29 -1.17 7.85 1.93
C ARG A 29 -2.27 8.67 2.59
N TYR A 30 -2.72 8.29 3.77
CA TYR A 30 -3.80 9.01 4.43
C TYR A 30 -3.25 10.17 5.24
N ASP A 31 -3.69 11.38 4.92
CA ASP A 31 -3.46 12.56 5.75
C ASP A 31 -4.01 12.33 7.16
N GLY A 32 -3.37 12.94 8.17
CA GLY A 32 -3.72 12.73 9.58
C GLY A 32 -5.22 12.92 9.88
N GLN A 33 -5.87 13.94 9.30
CA GLN A 33 -7.31 14.16 9.47
C GLN A 33 -8.17 13.07 8.81
N LEU A 34 -7.82 12.66 7.59
CA LEU A 34 -8.52 11.60 6.87
C LEU A 34 -8.34 10.25 7.57
N LEU A 35 -7.18 10.01 8.17
CA LEU A 35 -6.88 8.80 8.92
C LEU A 35 -7.82 8.64 10.12
N TYR A 36 -8.05 9.70 10.89
CA TYR A 36 -9.00 9.67 12.00
C TYR A 36 -10.42 9.34 11.53
N LEU A 37 -10.87 9.96 10.42
CA LEU A 37 -12.21 9.71 9.88
C LEU A 37 -12.37 8.28 9.34
N LYS A 38 -11.35 7.76 8.66
CA LYS A 38 -11.34 6.37 8.17
C LYS A 38 -11.28 5.36 9.30
N SER A 39 -10.50 5.63 10.34
CA SER A 39 -10.47 4.81 11.55
C SER A 39 -11.86 4.78 12.20
N ALA A 40 -12.45 5.95 12.43
CA ALA A 40 -13.79 6.05 13.01
C ALA A 40 -14.85 5.30 12.19
N LYS A 41 -14.82 5.39 10.85
CA LYS A 41 -15.72 4.64 9.96
C LYS A 41 -15.66 3.13 10.23
N HIS A 42 -14.47 2.54 10.24
CA HIS A 42 -14.32 1.09 10.46
C HIS A 42 -14.64 0.70 11.91
N GLY A 43 -14.24 1.52 12.87
CA GLY A 43 -14.57 1.31 14.29
C GLY A 43 -16.08 1.28 14.55
N VAL A 44 -16.85 2.16 13.91
CA VAL A 44 -18.32 2.15 14.01
C VAL A 44 -18.90 0.86 13.46
N VAL A 45 -18.38 0.35 12.33
CA VAL A 45 -18.81 -0.95 11.78
C VAL A 45 -18.54 -2.08 12.77
N TYR A 46 -17.35 -2.14 13.38
CA TYR A 46 -17.03 -3.15 14.40
C TYR A 46 -17.92 -3.04 15.63
N LEU A 47 -18.26 -1.82 16.06
CA LEU A 47 -19.19 -1.59 17.16
C LEU A 47 -20.59 -2.11 16.84
N LEU A 48 -21.12 -1.82 15.66
CA LEU A 48 -22.43 -2.29 15.23
C LEU A 48 -22.48 -3.82 15.15
N VAL A 49 -21.46 -4.45 14.57
CA VAL A 49 -21.37 -5.91 14.47
C VAL A 49 -21.26 -6.55 15.85
N THR A 50 -20.41 -6.02 16.74
CA THR A 50 -20.25 -6.54 18.10
C THR A 50 -21.54 -6.38 18.90
N SER A 51 -22.22 -5.24 18.77
CA SER A 51 -23.49 -4.99 19.44
C SER A 51 -24.60 -5.92 18.94
N LEU A 52 -24.68 -6.15 17.63
CA LEU A 52 -25.62 -7.10 17.03
C LEU A 52 -25.31 -8.54 17.49
N LEU A 53 -24.04 -8.92 17.51
CA LEU A 53 -23.62 -10.24 17.98
C LEU A 53 -23.96 -10.44 19.46
N CYS A 54 -23.73 -9.44 20.32
CA CYS A 54 -24.13 -9.48 21.73
C CYS A 54 -25.65 -9.60 21.90
N PHE A 55 -26.44 -8.93 21.04
CA PHE A 55 -27.89 -9.04 21.04
C PHE A 55 -28.36 -10.45 20.65
N LEU A 56 -27.79 -11.03 19.60
CA LEU A 56 -28.13 -12.39 19.15
C LEU A 56 -27.69 -13.48 20.14
N LEU A 57 -26.50 -13.32 20.74
CA LEU A 57 -25.95 -14.27 21.70
C LEU A 57 -26.60 -14.19 23.08
N LYS A 58 -27.33 -13.10 23.38
CA LYS A 58 -28.09 -12.98 24.63
C LYS A 58 -29.02 -14.17 24.84
N ASP A 59 -29.66 -14.63 23.76
CA ASP A 59 -30.65 -15.70 23.79
C ASP A 59 -30.06 -17.08 23.46
N PHE A 60 -28.81 -17.14 22.98
CA PHE A 60 -28.12 -18.38 22.63
C PHE A 60 -27.47 -19.02 23.88
N ALA A 61 -28.31 -19.61 24.72
CA ALA A 61 -27.88 -20.36 25.90
C ALA A 61 -27.37 -21.76 25.50
N ILE A 62 -26.06 -21.90 25.25
CA ILE A 62 -25.43 -23.22 25.24
C ILE A 62 -25.30 -23.66 26.71
N ALA A 63 -26.19 -24.57 27.13
CA ALA A 63 -26.13 -25.32 28.39
C ALA A 63 -25.80 -24.48 29.65
N ASN A 64 -26.82 -23.82 30.22
CA ASN A 64 -26.82 -23.21 31.57
C ASN A 64 -25.83 -22.07 31.85
N TYR A 65 -25.03 -21.63 30.90
CA TYR A 65 -24.27 -20.38 30.99
C TYR A 65 -24.84 -19.39 29.97
N SER A 66 -25.81 -18.58 30.39
CA SER A 66 -26.16 -17.38 29.64
C SER A 66 -24.90 -16.50 29.55
N PHE A 67 -24.62 -15.93 28.37
CA PHE A 67 -23.44 -15.09 28.16
C PHE A 67 -23.57 -13.83 29.04
N GLN A 68 -22.98 -13.88 30.22
CA GLN A 68 -23.19 -12.90 31.29
C GLN A 68 -21.88 -12.16 31.69
N PRO A 69 -21.02 -11.68 30.76
CA PRO A 69 -19.82 -10.92 31.15
C PRO A 69 -20.16 -9.71 32.04
N VAL A 70 -21.35 -9.14 31.83
CA VAL A 70 -21.86 -8.02 32.61
C VAL A 70 -22.17 -8.43 34.04
N THR A 71 -22.83 -9.56 34.32
CA THR A 71 -23.04 -9.96 35.73
C THR A 71 -21.76 -10.48 36.35
N TRP A 72 -20.89 -11.16 35.60
CA TRP A 72 -19.58 -11.59 36.11
C TRP A 72 -18.77 -10.38 36.59
N LEU A 73 -18.73 -9.31 35.80
CA LEU A 73 -18.04 -8.07 36.21
C LEU A 73 -18.75 -7.38 37.37
N LEU A 74 -20.09 -7.37 37.38
CA LEU A 74 -20.89 -6.81 38.48
C LEU A 74 -20.70 -7.60 39.79
N ASP A 75 -20.53 -8.92 39.72
CA ASP A 75 -20.32 -9.80 40.87
C ASP A 75 -18.90 -9.66 41.44
N ILE A 76 -17.90 -9.41 40.58
CA ILE A 76 -16.55 -9.03 41.02
C ILE A 76 -16.59 -7.68 41.75
N ILE A 77 -17.31 -6.69 41.23
CA ILE A 77 -17.46 -5.39 41.86
C ILE A 77 -18.16 -5.54 43.23
N LYS A 78 -19.24 -6.31 43.31
CA LYS A 78 -19.95 -6.61 44.56
C LYS A 78 -19.11 -7.38 45.59
N SER A 79 -18.24 -8.30 45.16
CA SER A 79 -17.36 -9.03 46.09
C SER A 79 -16.37 -8.12 46.82
N ARG A 80 -16.20 -6.87 46.35
CA ARG A 80 -15.34 -5.85 46.96
C ARG A 80 -16.11 -4.80 47.74
N ASP A 81 -17.43 -4.74 47.61
CA ASP A 81 -18.28 -3.78 48.32
C ASP A 81 -19.06 -4.48 49.44
N LEU A 82 -18.73 -4.17 50.69
CA LEU A 82 -19.27 -4.83 51.88
C LEU A 82 -20.70 -4.36 52.22
N ASN A 83 -21.19 -3.28 51.60
CA ASN A 83 -22.54 -2.78 51.81
C ASN A 83 -23.45 -3.17 50.63
N LYS A 84 -24.35 -4.11 50.88
CA LYS A 84 -25.43 -4.52 49.97
C LYS A 84 -26.43 -3.38 49.78
N GLU A 85 -26.15 -2.41 48.91
CA GLU A 85 -27.20 -1.57 48.34
C GLU A 85 -27.61 -2.07 46.96
N LYS A 86 -28.92 -1.95 46.67
CA LYS A 86 -29.53 -2.35 45.39
C LYS A 86 -28.80 -1.66 44.25
N ILE A 87 -28.30 -2.46 43.31
CA ILE A 87 -27.67 -2.01 42.07
C ILE A 87 -28.53 -0.90 41.42
N SER A 88 -27.95 0.28 41.24
CA SER A 88 -28.63 1.35 40.51
C SER A 88 -28.70 1.01 39.02
N THR A 89 -29.79 1.39 38.34
CA THR A 89 -29.95 1.15 36.90
C THR A 89 -28.84 1.82 36.07
N SER A 90 -28.24 2.90 36.58
CA SER A 90 -27.09 3.60 35.99
C SER A 90 -25.80 2.78 36.00
N GLU A 91 -25.53 2.01 37.05
CA GLU A 91 -24.33 1.16 37.15
C GLU A 91 -24.38 0.02 36.14
N VAL A 92 -25.53 -0.62 35.97
CA VAL A 92 -25.71 -1.69 34.97
C VAL A 92 -25.47 -1.16 33.55
N GLN A 93 -26.01 0.02 33.23
CA GLN A 93 -25.81 0.66 31.94
C GLN A 93 -24.33 1.00 31.70
N PHE A 94 -23.63 1.49 32.73
CA PHE A 94 -22.21 1.79 32.64
C PHE A 94 -21.36 0.52 32.42
N THR A 95 -21.61 -0.53 33.18
CA THR A 95 -20.94 -1.84 33.02
C THR A 95 -21.19 -2.42 31.64
N TRP A 96 -22.42 -2.30 31.12
CA TRP A 96 -22.77 -2.76 29.78
C TRP A 96 -21.96 -2.02 28.69
N LEU A 97 -21.86 -0.69 28.79
CA LEU A 97 -21.05 0.12 27.87
C LEU A 97 -19.55 -0.24 27.94
N LEU A 98 -19.04 -0.51 29.14
CA LEU A 98 -17.66 -0.90 29.38
C LEU A 98 -17.36 -2.27 28.73
N VAL A 99 -18.24 -3.25 28.93
CA VAL A 99 -18.11 -4.59 28.32
C VAL A 99 -18.15 -4.52 26.80
N ILE A 100 -19.09 -3.75 26.21
CA ILE A 100 -19.13 -3.55 24.76
C ILE A 100 -17.82 -2.92 24.27
N SER A 101 -17.29 -1.92 24.98
CA SER A 101 -16.03 -1.26 24.62
C SER A 101 -14.86 -2.24 24.52
N PHE A 102 -14.70 -3.15 25.48
CA PHE A 102 -13.65 -4.16 25.41
C PHE A 102 -13.90 -5.21 24.32
N LEU A 103 -15.13 -5.71 24.21
CA LEU A 103 -15.49 -6.71 23.21
C LEU A 103 -15.26 -6.20 21.78
N THR A 104 -15.54 -4.92 21.49
CA THR A 104 -15.30 -4.34 20.17
C THR A 104 -13.82 -4.33 19.79
N VAL A 105 -12.92 -4.04 20.73
CA VAL A 105 -11.47 -4.05 20.49
C VAL A 105 -10.98 -5.48 20.29
N ILE A 106 -11.43 -6.43 21.11
CA ILE A 106 -11.07 -7.85 20.99
C ILE A 106 -11.56 -8.41 19.64
N PHE A 107 -12.80 -8.11 19.26
CA PHE A 107 -13.38 -8.54 17.99
C PHE A 107 -12.60 -7.98 16.79
N SER A 108 -12.20 -6.71 16.85
CA SER A 108 -11.33 -6.11 15.84
C SER A 108 -9.98 -6.83 15.70
N TYR A 109 -9.34 -7.19 16.83
CA TYR A 109 -8.12 -7.98 16.81
C TYR A 109 -8.34 -9.36 16.18
N PHE A 110 -9.43 -10.03 16.55
CA PHE A 110 -9.78 -11.35 16.04
C PHE A 110 -10.01 -11.35 14.53
N CYS A 111 -10.84 -10.44 14.02
CA CYS A 111 -11.07 -10.30 12.58
C CYS A 111 -9.78 -10.01 11.81
N THR A 112 -8.92 -9.15 12.35
CA THR A 112 -7.68 -8.79 11.66
C THR A 112 -6.66 -9.93 11.70
N CYS A 113 -6.59 -10.69 12.79
CA CYS A 113 -5.78 -11.90 12.89
C CYS A 113 -6.23 -12.97 11.88
N LEU A 114 -7.55 -13.20 11.76
CA LEU A 114 -8.11 -14.11 10.76
C LEU A 114 -7.76 -13.68 9.34
N ALA A 115 -7.83 -12.38 9.03
CA ALA A 115 -7.47 -11.87 7.72
C ALA A 115 -5.97 -12.10 7.41
N GLN A 116 -5.09 -11.87 8.39
CA GLN A 116 -3.65 -12.12 8.24
C GLN A 116 -3.35 -13.61 8.06
N PHE A 117 -4.03 -14.47 8.81
CA PHE A 117 -3.88 -15.91 8.68
C PHE A 117 -4.35 -16.42 7.31
N TYR A 118 -5.44 -15.86 6.79
CA TYR A 118 -5.92 -16.17 5.45
C TYR A 118 -4.92 -15.76 4.36
N THR A 119 -4.36 -14.54 4.43
CA THR A 119 -3.33 -14.10 3.47
C THR A 119 -2.05 -14.91 3.59
N PHE A 120 -1.61 -15.23 4.82
CA PHE A 120 -0.45 -16.08 5.06
C PHE A 120 -0.63 -17.48 4.46
N SER A 121 -1.81 -18.08 4.64
CA SER A 121 -2.13 -19.40 4.08
C SER A 121 -2.12 -19.39 2.55
N LEU A 122 -2.64 -18.32 1.92
CA LEU A 122 -2.58 -18.16 0.48
C LEU A 122 -1.15 -17.92 -0.01
N ASP A 123 -0.35 -17.12 0.71
CA ASP A 123 1.05 -16.87 0.38
C ASP A 123 1.87 -18.16 0.42
N ALA A 124 1.73 -18.94 1.49
CA ALA A 124 2.41 -20.24 1.66
C ALA A 124 2.05 -21.24 0.56
N LEU A 125 0.81 -21.21 0.06
CA LEU A 125 0.40 -22.01 -1.09
C LEU A 125 0.95 -21.46 -2.41
N SER A 126 0.98 -20.14 -2.59
CA SER A 126 1.46 -19.48 -3.81
C SER A 126 2.98 -19.57 -3.99
N GLU A 127 3.75 -19.49 -2.89
CA GLU A 127 5.20 -19.59 -2.88
C GLU A 127 5.65 -20.97 -3.37
N ARG A 128 4.85 -22.01 -3.08
CA ARG A 128 5.03 -23.38 -3.57
C ARG A 128 4.82 -23.54 -5.09
N TYR A 129 4.18 -22.56 -5.75
CA TYR A 129 3.82 -22.62 -7.17
C TYR A 129 4.54 -21.56 -8.04
N TYR A 130 4.88 -20.38 -7.49
CA TYR A 130 5.44 -19.25 -8.24
C TYR A 130 6.79 -18.71 -7.73
N GLY A 131 7.37 -19.26 -6.65
CA GLY A 131 8.77 -19.03 -6.26
C GLY A 131 9.16 -17.62 -5.78
N ASN A 132 8.27 -16.63 -5.85
CA ASN A 132 8.46 -15.28 -5.30
C ASN A 132 7.18 -14.78 -4.63
N LYS A 133 7.29 -13.77 -3.76
CA LYS A 133 6.17 -13.10 -3.05
C LYS A 133 5.22 -12.38 -4.03
N VAL A 134 4.37 -13.14 -4.74
CA VAL A 134 3.48 -12.64 -5.81
C VAL A 134 2.43 -11.66 -5.26
N GLN A 135 1.95 -11.85 -4.03
CA GLN A 135 0.84 -11.04 -3.50
C GLN A 135 1.24 -9.59 -3.21
N SER A 136 2.43 -9.33 -2.65
CA SER A 136 2.92 -7.96 -2.44
C SER A 136 3.06 -7.20 -3.75
N ILE A 137 3.50 -7.88 -4.82
CA ILE A 137 3.63 -7.30 -6.16
C ILE A 137 2.25 -7.03 -6.78
N SER A 138 1.27 -7.94 -6.63
CA SER A 138 -0.08 -7.74 -7.15
C SER A 138 -0.82 -6.59 -6.45
N TYR A 139 -0.71 -6.48 -5.13
CA TYR A 139 -1.34 -5.39 -4.38
C TYR A 139 -0.66 -4.04 -4.66
N LEU A 140 0.68 -4.05 -4.83
CA LEU A 140 1.41 -2.88 -5.30
C LEU A 140 0.91 -2.45 -6.68
N GLY A 141 0.63 -3.38 -7.60
CA GLY A 141 0.05 -3.09 -8.90
C GLY A 141 -1.31 -2.37 -8.83
N GLU A 142 -2.24 -2.80 -7.95
CA GLU A 142 -3.51 -2.09 -7.74
C GLU A 142 -3.32 -0.69 -7.13
N ILE A 143 -2.31 -0.55 -6.27
CA ILE A 143 -1.98 0.68 -5.55
C ILE A 143 -1.29 1.72 -6.45
N LEU A 144 -0.46 1.26 -7.39
CA LEU A 144 0.33 2.09 -8.30
C LEU A 144 -0.46 2.49 -9.57
N LYS A 145 -1.63 1.89 -9.82
CA LYS A 145 -2.52 2.27 -10.94
C LYS A 145 -2.99 3.73 -10.89
N ASP A 146 -3.04 4.33 -9.71
CA ASP A 146 -3.52 5.70 -9.52
C ASP A 146 -2.58 6.75 -10.14
N SER A 147 -1.33 6.37 -10.46
CA SER A 147 -0.29 7.26 -10.97
C SER A 147 0.32 6.67 -12.25
N PRO A 148 0.24 7.39 -13.40
CA PRO A 148 0.75 6.87 -14.68
C PRO A 148 2.23 6.50 -14.66
N ILE A 149 3.04 7.26 -13.93
CA ILE A 149 4.49 7.00 -13.81
C ILE A 149 4.77 5.77 -12.95
N ASP A 150 4.00 5.56 -11.88
CA ASP A 150 4.12 4.39 -11.03
C ASP A 150 3.68 3.12 -11.76
N SER A 151 2.61 3.23 -12.56
CA SER A 151 2.18 2.16 -13.46
C SER A 151 3.25 1.81 -14.51
N LEU A 152 3.93 2.83 -15.06
CA LEU A 152 5.05 2.62 -15.99
C LEU A 152 6.19 1.82 -15.32
N PHE A 153 6.63 2.23 -14.13
CA PHE A 153 7.70 1.55 -13.40
C PHE A 153 7.31 0.13 -12.99
N TYR A 154 6.08 -0.07 -12.52
CA TYR A 154 5.54 -1.38 -12.20
C TYR A 154 5.52 -2.32 -13.42
N ASN A 155 5.10 -1.81 -14.57
CA ASN A 155 5.07 -2.59 -15.80
C ASN A 155 6.48 -2.88 -16.34
N SER A 156 7.43 -1.96 -16.16
CA SER A 156 8.84 -2.19 -16.50
C SER A 156 9.43 -3.32 -15.65
N PHE A 157 9.20 -3.28 -14.33
CA PHE A 157 9.62 -4.30 -13.38
C PHE A 157 9.00 -5.67 -13.69
N SER A 158 7.68 -5.71 -13.91
CA SER A 158 6.95 -6.97 -14.10
C SER A 158 7.20 -7.63 -15.45
N ASN A 159 7.39 -6.83 -16.51
CA ASN A 159 7.56 -7.33 -17.88
C ASN A 159 9.01 -7.28 -18.38
N LEU A 160 9.96 -6.85 -17.54
CA LEU A 160 11.36 -6.65 -17.90
C LEU A 160 11.54 -5.76 -19.14
N LYS A 161 10.69 -4.73 -19.27
CA LYS A 161 10.68 -3.83 -20.42
C LYS A 161 11.50 -2.56 -20.12
N PRO A 162 12.42 -2.15 -21.01
CA PRO A 162 13.23 -0.97 -20.77
C PRO A 162 12.42 0.32 -20.87
N ILE A 163 12.80 1.27 -20.03
CA ILE A 163 12.25 2.62 -19.98
C ILE A 163 13.37 3.63 -20.16
N LEU A 164 13.06 4.76 -20.78
CA LEU A 164 13.92 5.93 -20.85
C LEU A 164 13.50 6.92 -19.78
N ILE A 165 14.42 7.23 -18.89
CA ILE A 165 14.26 8.20 -17.80
C ILE A 165 15.17 9.39 -18.09
N THR A 166 14.59 10.60 -18.04
CA THR A 166 15.32 11.86 -18.02
C THR A 166 15.22 12.48 -16.64
N LEU A 167 16.36 12.81 -16.07
CA LEU A 167 16.46 13.53 -14.80
C LEU A 167 16.48 15.03 -15.02
N LYS A 168 16.11 15.80 -13.98
CA LYS A 168 16.22 17.27 -13.95
C LYS A 168 17.64 17.79 -14.25
N SER A 169 18.65 16.98 -13.96
CA SER A 169 20.05 17.25 -14.31
C SER A 169 20.36 17.08 -15.81
N LYS A 170 19.36 16.78 -16.64
CA LYS A 170 19.46 16.37 -18.05
C LYS A 170 20.17 15.04 -18.26
N LYS A 171 20.57 14.33 -17.22
CA LYS A 171 21.11 12.97 -17.36
C LYS A 171 20.01 12.02 -17.80
N VAL A 172 20.33 11.12 -18.72
CA VAL A 172 19.41 10.13 -19.27
C VAL A 172 19.90 8.73 -18.93
N TYR A 173 18.95 7.88 -18.55
CA TYR A 173 19.17 6.46 -18.39
C TYR A 173 18.13 5.69 -19.20
N VAL A 174 18.57 4.62 -19.85
CA VAL A 174 17.72 3.59 -20.43
C VAL A 174 18.00 2.33 -19.67
N GLY A 175 16.97 1.68 -19.12
CA GLY A 175 17.15 0.49 -18.31
C GLY A 175 15.86 -0.16 -17.88
N ILE A 176 15.98 -1.29 -17.18
CA ILE A 176 14.85 -2.05 -16.63
C ILE A 176 14.77 -1.75 -15.14
N VAL A 177 13.57 -1.49 -14.62
CA VAL A 177 13.36 -1.35 -13.17
C VAL A 177 13.53 -2.72 -12.52
N ASN A 178 14.44 -2.84 -11.53
CA ASN A 178 14.64 -4.08 -10.78
C ASN A 178 14.17 -3.98 -9.32
N GLN A 179 13.90 -2.78 -8.81
CA GLN A 179 13.31 -2.58 -7.49
C GLN A 179 12.46 -1.31 -7.46
N LEU A 180 11.29 -1.42 -6.82
CA LEU A 180 10.42 -0.29 -6.51
C LEU A 180 10.58 0.05 -5.03
N GLY A 181 10.67 1.33 -4.70
CA GLY A 181 10.71 1.78 -3.32
C GLY A 181 9.46 1.31 -2.56
N GLU A 182 9.65 0.65 -1.42
CA GLU A 182 8.54 0.30 -0.55
C GLU A 182 8.05 1.55 0.20
N PRO A 183 6.75 1.76 0.32
CA PRO A 183 6.23 2.89 1.08
C PRO A 183 6.49 2.72 2.59
N ASN A 184 7.12 3.72 3.19
CA ASN A 184 7.52 3.77 4.60
C ASN A 184 6.92 5.00 5.33
N GLU A 185 6.71 4.91 6.65
CA GLU A 185 5.90 5.84 7.45
C GLU A 185 6.46 7.29 7.54
N SER A 186 7.74 7.49 7.25
CA SER A 186 8.44 8.77 7.41
C SER A 186 8.81 9.46 6.08
N SER A 187 8.53 8.81 4.95
CA SER A 187 8.94 9.26 3.62
C SER A 187 7.77 9.13 2.65
N LEU A 188 7.55 10.14 1.81
CA LEU A 188 6.52 10.08 0.76
C LEU A 188 6.60 8.74 0.00
N PRO A 189 5.46 8.11 -0.37
CA PRO A 189 5.49 6.90 -1.17
C PRO A 189 6.31 7.09 -2.45
N ASN A 190 7.11 6.08 -2.80
CA ASN A 190 7.96 6.04 -3.99
C ASN A 190 9.03 7.13 -4.04
N GLN A 191 9.85 7.28 -3.00
CA GLN A 191 10.98 8.22 -3.07
C GLN A 191 12.00 7.80 -4.13
N GLU A 192 12.25 6.50 -4.27
CA GLU A 192 13.36 5.95 -5.03
C GLU A 192 12.94 4.72 -5.83
N ILE A 193 13.54 4.57 -7.01
CA ILE A 193 13.49 3.37 -7.84
C ILE A 193 14.91 2.90 -8.10
N SER A 194 15.10 1.59 -8.23
CA SER A 194 16.35 1.03 -8.73
C SER A 194 16.17 0.56 -10.16
N ILE A 195 17.11 0.96 -11.01
CA ILE A 195 17.16 0.56 -12.41
C ILE A 195 18.46 -0.18 -12.70
N VAL A 196 18.39 -1.17 -13.57
CA VAL A 196 19.57 -1.77 -14.22
C VAL A 196 19.74 -1.05 -15.56
N PRO A 197 20.73 -0.14 -15.68
CA PRO A 197 20.93 0.61 -16.90
C PRO A 197 21.49 -0.30 -18.00
N VAL A 198 20.99 -0.09 -19.21
CA VAL A 198 21.50 -0.64 -20.46
C VAL A 198 22.30 0.44 -21.20
N LEU A 199 21.77 1.66 -21.25
CA LEU A 199 22.46 2.84 -21.80
C LEU A 199 22.36 4.01 -20.82
N SER A 200 23.35 4.90 -20.82
CA SER A 200 23.23 6.20 -20.18
C SER A 200 23.84 7.32 -21.03
N GLY A 201 23.44 8.54 -20.73
CA GLY A 201 23.82 9.71 -21.49
C GLY A 201 23.23 10.98 -20.92
N TYR A 202 23.00 11.97 -21.78
CA TYR A 202 22.41 13.24 -21.38
C TYR A 202 21.61 13.88 -22.53
N ARG A 203 20.72 14.81 -22.19
CA ARG A 203 20.05 15.68 -23.17
C ARG A 203 20.87 16.93 -23.43
N SER A 204 21.15 17.21 -24.71
CA SER A 204 21.83 18.44 -25.10
C SER A 204 21.04 19.67 -24.66
N SER A 205 21.70 20.67 -24.07
CA SER A 205 21.03 21.88 -23.59
C SER A 205 20.39 22.72 -24.70
N ASN A 206 20.93 22.65 -25.92
CA ASN A 206 20.48 23.49 -27.03
C ASN A 206 19.36 22.81 -27.84
N GLU A 207 19.55 21.54 -28.19
CA GLU A 207 18.64 20.81 -29.09
C GLU A 207 17.70 19.85 -28.37
N LEU A 208 17.90 19.62 -27.06
CA LEU A 208 17.15 18.66 -26.22
C LEU A 208 17.15 17.20 -26.73
N LYS A 209 17.99 16.91 -27.73
CA LYS A 209 18.27 15.55 -28.24
C LYS A 209 18.98 14.72 -27.20
N VAL A 210 18.63 13.44 -27.13
CA VAL A 210 19.28 12.46 -26.26
C VAL A 210 20.59 12.04 -26.92
N ILE A 211 21.70 12.16 -26.19
CA ILE A 211 23.02 11.72 -26.60
C ILE A 211 23.43 10.61 -25.65
N PHE A 212 23.52 9.39 -26.16
CA PHE A 212 24.02 8.23 -25.42
C PHE A 212 25.55 8.26 -25.39
N THR A 213 26.14 8.08 -24.20
CA THR A 213 27.59 8.11 -24.00
C THR A 213 28.14 6.79 -23.49
N ASN A 214 27.33 6.04 -22.73
CA ASN A 214 27.77 4.85 -22.03
C ASN A 214 26.86 3.68 -22.41
N ASP A 215 27.47 2.56 -22.81
CA ASP A 215 26.80 1.27 -23.04
C ASP A 215 27.22 0.27 -21.96
N TYR A 216 26.23 -0.27 -21.26
CA TYR A 216 26.40 -1.20 -20.15
C TYR A 216 26.15 -2.66 -20.56
N ASN A 217 25.77 -2.93 -21.82
CA ASN A 217 25.46 -4.28 -22.31
C ASN A 217 26.61 -5.27 -22.06
N ALA A 218 27.86 -4.82 -22.23
CA ALA A 218 29.05 -5.63 -22.05
C ALA A 218 29.37 -5.94 -20.56
N LEU A 219 28.71 -5.27 -19.61
CA LEU A 219 28.95 -5.39 -18.18
C LEU A 219 27.92 -6.27 -17.47
N HIS A 220 26.99 -6.89 -18.20
CA HIS A 220 25.99 -7.85 -17.69
C HIS A 220 26.58 -9.20 -17.22
N SER A 221 27.82 -9.22 -16.73
CA SER A 221 28.36 -10.37 -16.00
C SER A 221 27.72 -10.41 -14.61
N SER A 222 27.28 -11.59 -14.17
CA SER A 222 26.57 -11.84 -12.90
C SER A 222 27.30 -11.40 -11.62
N GLU A 223 28.54 -10.91 -11.72
CA GLU A 223 29.36 -10.45 -10.60
C GLU A 223 29.30 -8.92 -10.39
N ASN A 224 28.87 -8.14 -11.38
CA ASN A 224 28.85 -6.68 -11.29
C ASN A 224 27.43 -6.15 -11.08
N ASP A 225 27.14 -5.71 -9.85
CA ASP A 225 25.91 -4.96 -9.57
C ASP A 225 26.04 -3.54 -10.14
N ILE A 226 25.43 -3.32 -11.31
CA ILE A 226 25.37 -2.02 -12.00
C ILE A 226 24.08 -1.26 -11.68
N SER A 227 23.31 -1.70 -10.68
CA SER A 227 22.05 -1.06 -10.34
C SER A 227 22.25 0.40 -9.91
N THR A 228 21.37 1.26 -10.38
CA THR A 228 21.40 2.70 -10.10
C THR A 228 20.10 3.10 -9.41
N ILE A 229 20.25 3.67 -8.21
CA ILE A 229 19.12 4.18 -7.43
C ILE A 229 18.84 5.62 -7.85
N ILE A 230 17.59 5.91 -8.20
CA ILE A 230 17.13 7.21 -8.69
C ILE A 230 15.95 7.66 -7.84
N LYS A 231 16.03 8.90 -7.36
CA LYS A 231 14.89 9.54 -6.69
C LYS A 231 13.82 9.93 -7.71
N VAL A 232 12.57 9.52 -7.48
CA VAL A 232 11.45 9.83 -8.38
C VAL A 232 11.23 11.34 -8.50
N CYS A 233 11.48 12.11 -7.44
CA CYS A 233 11.40 13.57 -7.48
C CYS A 233 12.45 14.23 -8.39
N GLU A 234 13.53 13.52 -8.74
CA GLU A 234 14.55 13.99 -9.70
C GLU A 234 14.19 13.64 -11.15
N ILE A 235 13.17 12.82 -11.37
CA ILE A 235 12.72 12.44 -12.71
C ILE A 235 11.88 13.58 -13.29
N GLU A 236 12.31 14.06 -14.46
CA GLU A 236 11.59 15.05 -15.25
C GLU A 236 10.58 14.37 -16.19
N THR A 237 11.03 13.33 -16.89
CA THR A 237 10.15 12.52 -17.77
C THR A 237 10.56 11.06 -17.75
N ALA A 238 9.58 10.16 -17.88
CA ALA A 238 9.80 8.74 -18.08
C ALA A 238 8.91 8.22 -19.21
N SER A 239 9.43 7.32 -20.04
CA SER A 239 8.73 6.77 -21.20
C SER A 239 9.20 5.35 -21.52
N TRP A 240 8.41 4.61 -22.29
CA TRP A 240 8.87 3.34 -22.84
C TRP A 240 10.04 3.55 -23.79
N PHE A 241 11.00 2.62 -23.77
CA PHE A 241 12.12 2.65 -24.70
C PHE A 241 12.17 1.36 -25.50
N ASN A 242 12.39 1.50 -26.80
CA ASN A 242 12.74 0.43 -27.70
C ASN A 242 13.77 0.98 -28.66
N THR A 243 14.94 0.34 -28.73
CA THR A 243 16.08 0.81 -29.52
C THR A 243 15.73 0.93 -31.01
N GLU A 244 15.11 -0.10 -31.59
CA GLU A 244 14.75 -0.15 -33.02
C GLU A 244 13.74 0.95 -33.36
N VAL A 245 12.71 1.12 -32.53
CA VAL A 245 11.71 2.17 -32.73
C VAL A 245 12.36 3.54 -32.60
N TYR A 246 13.18 3.76 -31.58
CA TYR A 246 13.86 5.03 -31.35
C TYR A 246 14.72 5.43 -32.55
N GLU A 247 15.55 4.50 -33.06
CA GLU A 247 16.39 4.75 -34.24
C GLU A 247 15.57 5.06 -35.49
N SER A 248 14.44 4.37 -35.70
CA SER A 248 13.57 4.59 -36.86
C SER A 248 12.85 5.93 -36.87
N VAL A 249 12.53 6.50 -35.69
CA VAL A 249 11.77 7.74 -35.58
C VAL A 249 12.65 8.97 -35.31
N ASN A 250 13.88 8.78 -34.85
CA ASN A 250 14.75 9.88 -34.49
C ASN A 250 15.13 10.71 -35.72
N GLY A 251 14.65 11.95 -35.79
CA GLY A 251 14.91 12.87 -36.91
C GLY A 251 14.25 12.48 -38.22
N ASN A 252 13.29 11.55 -38.22
CA ASN A 252 12.66 11.06 -39.45
C ASN A 252 11.91 12.17 -40.21
N VAL A 253 11.29 13.12 -39.52
CA VAL A 253 10.58 14.26 -40.15
C VAL A 253 11.56 15.19 -40.87
N ASP A 254 12.69 15.54 -40.24
CA ASP A 254 13.70 16.43 -40.82
C ASP A 254 14.38 15.77 -42.04
N ASN A 255 14.62 14.47 -41.97
CA ASN A 255 15.19 13.68 -43.06
C ASN A 255 14.22 13.53 -44.26
N THR A 256 12.90 13.57 -44.03
CA THR A 256 11.90 13.45 -45.09
C THR A 256 11.73 14.77 -45.87
N GLN A 257 11.91 15.91 -45.19
CA GLN A 257 11.85 17.24 -45.83
C GLN A 257 13.08 17.53 -46.70
N SER A 258 14.26 17.02 -46.33
CA SER A 258 15.49 17.15 -47.13
C SER A 258 15.45 16.31 -48.41
N GLN A 259 14.80 15.15 -48.41
CA GLN A 259 14.65 14.31 -49.61
C GLN A 259 13.57 14.81 -50.61
N SER A 260 12.62 15.63 -50.17
CA SER A 260 11.56 16.19 -51.03
C SER A 260 11.93 17.55 -51.66
N GLY A 261 13.00 18.20 -51.18
CA GLY A 261 13.55 19.42 -51.77
C GLY A 261 14.42 19.18 -53.01
N ASP A 262 15.10 18.04 -53.08
CA ASP A 262 16.05 17.71 -54.17
C ASP A 262 15.39 17.08 -55.41
N SER A 263 14.10 16.72 -55.36
CA SER A 263 13.38 16.11 -56.48
C SER A 263 12.73 17.11 -57.45
N ASN A 264 12.89 18.42 -57.25
CA ASN A 264 12.34 19.48 -58.11
C ASN A 264 13.40 20.22 -58.96
N ILE A 265 14.59 19.66 -59.14
CA ILE A 265 15.57 20.15 -60.11
C ILE A 265 15.87 19.05 -61.12
N ASN A 266 14.99 18.92 -62.12
CA ASN A 266 15.29 18.36 -63.44
C ASN A 266 14.28 18.89 -64.45
#